data_AF-A0AAV6U3D4-F1
#
_entry.id   AF-A0AAV6U3D4-F1
#
_cell.length_a   1.000
_cell.length_b   1.000
_cell.length_c   1.000
_cell.angle_alpha   90.00
_cell.angle_beta   90.00
_cell.angle_gamma   90.00
#
_symmetry.space_group_name_H-M   'P 1'
#
loop_
_entity.id
_entity.type
_entity.pdbx_description
1 polymer ?
#
loop_
_entity_poly.entity_id
_entity_poly.type
_entity_poly.pdbx_seq_one_letter_code
_entity_poly.pdbx_strand_id
1 'polypeptide(L)'
;MSVLSDWCNENNMIVNLDKTALQSFSLMHQALRPEIKYRNVSLVTTDEFKYLGITFDNKLNWRAHVDSMVKRCSSRMTILKRLAGSLWGCARSTINNTYKAFILPLLTYCCEPLISASSQALDKLDVLQNQAMRLITGAVKSTPIDSMLLLTKNRSIKTIIEEKSIFLYEKLIRLGDPFWANYQIHTRNLKTQCGFIQKVFDILQDDQLHEDPQRIISP
;
A
#
# COMPACT_ATOMS: atom_id res chain seq x y z
N MET A 1 1.24 1.98 30.97
CA MET A 1 0.45 0.81 30.53
C MET A 1 -0.41 0.18 31.64
N SER A 2 -0.46 0.75 32.86
CA SER A 2 -1.39 0.30 33.91
C SER A 2 -2.84 0.41 33.44
N VAL A 3 -3.25 1.57 32.90
CA VAL A 3 -4.60 1.81 32.35
C VAL A 3 -5.04 0.72 31.35
N LEU A 4 -4.17 0.34 30.40
CA LEU A 4 -4.51 -0.71 29.43
C LEU A 4 -4.66 -2.08 30.12
N SER A 5 -3.78 -2.39 31.07
CA SER A 5 -3.86 -3.64 31.83
C SER A 5 -5.14 -3.70 32.67
N ASP A 6 -5.53 -2.59 33.29
CA ASP A 6 -6.72 -2.46 34.13
C ASP A 6 -7.98 -2.61 33.27
N TRP A 7 -8.06 -1.91 32.14
CA TRP A 7 -9.16 -2.05 31.19
C TRP A 7 -9.27 -3.49 30.63
N CYS A 8 -8.15 -4.13 30.29
CA CYS A 8 -8.17 -5.54 29.88
C CYS A 8 -8.71 -6.45 31.00
N ASN A 9 -8.34 -6.22 32.26
CA ASN A 9 -8.85 -6.98 33.39
C ASN A 9 -10.35 -6.78 33.60
N GLU A 10 -10.81 -5.53 33.58
CA GLU A 10 -12.24 -5.19 33.70
C GLU A 10 -13.08 -5.84 32.60
N ASN A 11 -12.51 -5.98 31.41
CA ASN A 11 -13.17 -6.58 30.25
C ASN A 11 -12.87 -8.08 30.07
N ASN A 12 -12.25 -8.75 31.05
CA ASN A 12 -11.90 -10.18 31.00
C ASN A 12 -11.09 -10.59 29.75
N MET A 13 -10.19 -9.73 29.30
CA MET A 13 -9.32 -9.96 28.14
C MET A 13 -7.88 -10.26 28.53
N ILE A 14 -7.29 -11.25 27.87
CA ILE A 14 -5.89 -11.66 28.06
C ILE A 14 -5.08 -11.22 26.83
N VAL A 15 -4.05 -10.41 27.07
CA VAL A 15 -3.14 -9.95 26.01
C VAL A 15 -2.09 -11.01 25.71
N ASN A 16 -1.95 -11.37 24.43
CA ASN A 16 -0.89 -12.25 23.96
C ASN A 16 0.38 -11.44 23.68
N LEU A 17 1.40 -11.60 24.52
CA LEU A 17 2.66 -10.85 24.40
C LEU A 17 3.52 -11.29 23.22
N ASP A 18 3.42 -12.54 22.75
CA ASP A 18 4.16 -13.02 21.58
C ASP A 18 3.69 -12.35 20.27
N LYS A 19 2.42 -11.93 20.24
CA LYS A 19 1.82 -11.20 19.10
C LYS A 19 1.87 -9.68 19.26
N THR A 20 2.25 -9.20 20.44
CA THR A 20 2.26 -7.77 20.78
C THR A 20 3.67 -7.24 20.72
N ALA A 21 3.91 -6.26 19.84
CA ALA A 21 5.20 -5.63 19.69
C ALA A 21 5.09 -4.12 19.82
N LEU A 22 6.19 -3.49 20.22
CA LEU A 22 6.38 -2.06 20.17
C LEU A 22 7.04 -1.70 18.85
N GLN A 23 6.39 -0.84 18.07
CA GLN A 23 6.97 -0.23 16.89
C GLN A 23 7.01 1.29 17.06
N SER A 24 8.13 1.90 16.68
CA SER A 24 8.36 3.34 16.77
C SER A 24 8.54 3.91 15.37
N PHE A 25 7.68 4.85 14.99
CA PHE A 25 7.75 5.51 13.68
C PHE A 25 8.60 6.77 13.79
N SER A 26 9.74 6.80 13.10
CA SER A 26 10.62 7.95 13.09
C SER A 26 11.47 7.99 11.83
N LEU A 27 11.70 9.21 11.33
CA LEU A 27 12.62 9.47 10.23
C LEU A 27 14.07 9.61 10.70
N MET A 28 14.30 9.67 12.02
CA MET A 28 15.64 9.79 12.60
C MET A 28 16.48 8.54 12.32
N HIS A 29 17.79 8.72 12.16
CA HIS A 29 18.71 7.61 11.93
C HIS A 29 18.75 6.64 13.11
N GLN A 30 18.71 7.17 14.34
CA GLN A 30 18.52 6.40 15.56
C GLN A 30 17.07 6.54 16.01
N ALA A 31 16.29 5.49 15.80
CA ALA A 31 14.91 5.46 16.28
C ALA A 31 14.90 5.40 17.81
N LEU A 32 14.02 6.20 18.42
CA LEU A 32 13.72 6.09 19.85
C LEU A 32 13.13 4.71 20.12
N ARG A 33 13.75 3.96 21.04
CA ARG A 33 13.31 2.64 21.49
C ARG A 33 12.99 2.69 22.99
N PRO A 34 11.85 3.28 23.38
CA PRO A 34 11.48 3.36 24.78
C PRO A 34 11.21 1.96 25.34
N GLU A 35 11.62 1.71 26.57
CA GLU A 35 11.27 0.47 27.25
C GLU A 35 9.82 0.54 27.74
N ILE A 36 8.91 -0.13 27.04
CA ILE A 36 7.50 -0.22 27.43
C ILE A 36 7.24 -1.59 28.04
N LYS A 37 6.71 -1.59 29.27
CA LYS A 37 6.35 -2.80 30.01
C LYS A 37 4.84 -2.98 30.09
N TYR A 38 4.37 -4.21 29.88
CA TYR A 38 3.00 -4.65 30.18
C TYR A 38 3.07 -5.67 31.31
N ARG A 39 2.42 -5.40 32.45
CA ARG A 39 2.44 -6.26 33.65
C ARG A 39 3.85 -6.73 34.05
N ASN A 40 4.80 -5.79 34.09
CA ASN A 40 6.23 -6.01 34.37
C ASN A 40 7.00 -6.81 33.30
N VAL A 41 6.38 -7.18 32.18
CA VAL A 41 7.07 -7.80 31.03
C VAL A 41 7.38 -6.74 29.98
N SER A 42 8.65 -6.61 29.58
CA SER A 42 9.07 -5.68 28.52
C SER A 42 8.60 -6.18 27.15
N LEU A 43 7.97 -5.29 26.38
CA LEU A 43 7.53 -5.59 25.02
C LEU A 43 8.71 -5.64 24.05
N VAL A 44 8.65 -6.59 23.11
CA VAL A 44 9.66 -6.70 22.05
C VAL A 44 9.53 -5.50 21.12
N THR A 45 10.64 -4.81 20.86
CA THR A 45 10.69 -3.73 19.87
C THR A 45 10.98 -4.31 18.49
N THR A 46 10.20 -3.94 17.48
CA THR A 46 10.33 -4.44 16.11
C THR A 46 10.41 -3.30 15.12
N ASP A 47 11.25 -3.47 14.08
CA ASP A 47 11.38 -2.46 13.01
C ASP A 47 10.36 -2.65 11.88
N GLU A 48 9.77 -3.84 11.80
CA GLU A 48 8.71 -4.20 10.87
C GLU A 48 7.58 -4.90 11.63
N PHE A 49 6.35 -4.44 11.43
CA PHE A 49 5.17 -5.08 12.03
C PHE A 49 4.08 -5.28 10.99
N LYS A 50 3.44 -6.45 11.02
CA LYS A 50 2.35 -6.77 10.09
C LYS A 50 1.00 -6.55 10.77
N TYR A 51 0.24 -5.58 10.27
CA TYR A 51 -1.09 -5.27 10.74
C TYR A 51 -2.10 -5.36 9.60
N LEU A 52 -3.15 -6.17 9.78
CA LEU A 52 -4.20 -6.42 8.78
C LEU A 52 -3.66 -6.70 7.36
N GLY A 53 -2.58 -7.48 7.25
CA GLY A 53 -1.99 -7.83 5.95
C GLY A 53 -1.01 -6.81 5.36
N ILE A 54 -0.92 -5.61 5.93
CA ILE A 54 0.05 -4.56 5.56
C ILE A 54 1.27 -4.67 6.48
N THR A 55 2.46 -4.47 5.92
CA THR A 55 3.71 -4.44 6.70
C THR A 55 4.14 -3.00 6.86
N PHE A 56 4.20 -2.53 8.10
CA PHE A 56 4.66 -1.19 8.44
C PHE A 56 6.14 -1.26 8.78
N ASP A 57 6.94 -0.42 8.13
CA ASP A 57 8.34 -0.17 8.49
C ASP A 57 8.44 1.11 9.34
N ASN A 58 9.46 1.21 10.19
CA ASN A 58 9.65 2.37 11.08
C ASN A 58 9.71 3.72 10.33
N LYS A 59 10.11 3.72 9.06
CA LYS A 59 10.24 4.92 8.22
C LYS A 59 9.07 5.12 7.26
N LEU A 60 8.06 4.24 7.29
CA LEU A 60 6.92 4.25 6.38
C LEU A 60 7.33 4.42 4.90
N ASN A 61 8.43 3.77 4.50
CA ASN A 61 8.91 3.77 3.11
C ASN A 61 8.24 2.67 2.27
N TRP A 62 7.49 1.77 2.89
CA TRP A 62 6.73 0.69 2.28
C TRP A 62 7.55 -0.35 1.51
N ARG A 63 8.88 -0.32 1.57
CA ARG A 63 9.76 -1.26 0.84
C ARG A 63 9.54 -2.69 1.29
N ALA A 64 9.54 -2.93 2.60
CA ALA A 64 9.29 -4.25 3.18
C ALA A 64 7.92 -4.80 2.75
N HIS A 65 6.91 -3.93 2.72
CA HIS A 65 5.57 -4.31 2.27
C HIS A 65 5.53 -4.68 0.79
N VAL A 66 6.10 -3.82 -0.07
CA VAL A 66 6.18 -4.04 -1.52
C VAL A 66 6.96 -5.33 -1.81
N ASP A 67 8.08 -5.57 -1.14
CA ASP A 67 8.89 -6.79 -1.36
C ASP A 67 8.13 -8.06 -0.95
N SER A 68 7.40 -8.01 0.17
CA SER A 68 6.50 -9.08 0.58
C SER A 68 5.37 -9.32 -0.43
N MET A 69 4.78 -8.26 -0.97
CA MET A 69 3.74 -8.33 -2.00
C MET A 69 4.27 -8.90 -3.32
N VAL A 70 5.44 -8.45 -3.78
CA VAL A 70 6.14 -8.97 -4.97
C VAL A 70 6.39 -10.46 -4.78
N LYS A 71 6.95 -10.90 -3.65
CA LYS A 71 7.21 -12.32 -3.38
C LYS A 71 5.95 -13.17 -3.48
N ARG A 72 4.84 -12.71 -2.89
CA ARG A 72 3.53 -13.40 -2.94
C ARG A 72 3.00 -13.45 -4.37
N CYS A 73 3.11 -12.36 -5.12
CA CYS A 73 2.64 -12.28 -6.50
C CYS A 73 3.50 -13.12 -7.45
N SER A 74 4.83 -13.16 -7.26
CA SER A 74 5.75 -14.00 -8.04
C SER A 74 5.45 -15.49 -7.89
N SER A 75 5.09 -15.93 -6.68
CA SER A 75 4.63 -17.31 -6.47
C SER A 75 3.38 -17.63 -7.32
N ARG A 76 2.41 -16.72 -7.39
CA ARG A 76 1.21 -16.85 -8.22
C ARG A 76 1.50 -16.71 -9.71
N MET A 77 2.50 -15.92 -10.08
CA MET A 77 2.95 -15.78 -11.46
C MET A 77 3.41 -17.11 -12.06
N THR A 78 3.95 -18.02 -11.25
CA THR A 78 4.30 -19.38 -11.67
C THR A 78 3.09 -20.15 -12.19
N ILE A 79 1.91 -19.93 -11.62
CA ILE A 79 0.65 -20.54 -12.09
C ILE A 79 0.30 -19.99 -13.48
N LEU A 80 0.36 -18.66 -13.67
CA LEU A 80 0.13 -18.06 -14.98
C LEU A 80 1.12 -18.58 -16.03
N LYS A 81 2.40 -18.72 -15.69
CA LYS A 81 3.42 -19.28 -16.60
C LYS A 81 3.05 -20.70 -17.04
N ARG A 82 2.55 -21.54 -16.11
CA ARG A 82 2.10 -22.90 -16.42
C ARG A 82 0.87 -22.90 -17.34
N LEU A 83 -0.08 -22.00 -17.11
CA LEU A 83 -1.28 -21.86 -17.97
C LEU A 83 -0.94 -21.30 -19.36
N ALA A 84 0.02 -20.39 -19.46
CA ALA A 84 0.50 -19.87 -20.74
C ALA A 84 1.19 -20.97 -21.58
N GLY A 85 1.84 -21.94 -20.93
CA GLY A 85 2.48 -23.07 -21.60
C GLY A 85 3.66 -22.66 -22.49
N SER A 86 4.39 -23.65 -23.00
CA SER A 86 5.50 -23.44 -23.96
C SER A 86 5.11 -23.73 -25.41
N LEU A 87 4.11 -24.60 -25.62
CA LEU A 87 3.68 -25.09 -26.95
C LEU A 87 2.19 -24.84 -27.17
N TRP A 88 1.33 -25.41 -26.32
CA TRP A 88 -0.12 -25.21 -26.35
C TRP A 88 -0.58 -24.67 -24.99
N GLY A 89 -0.78 -23.36 -24.93
CA GLY A 89 -1.29 -22.67 -23.74
C GLY A 89 -2.81 -22.64 -23.67
N CYS A 90 -3.34 -22.21 -22.52
CA CYS A 90 -4.73 -21.82 -22.41
C CYS A 90 -5.05 -20.59 -23.28
N ALA A 91 -6.34 -20.38 -23.57
CA ALA A 91 -6.79 -19.17 -24.23
C ALA A 91 -6.36 -17.91 -23.43
N ARG A 92 -6.01 -16.83 -24.15
CA ARG A 92 -5.57 -15.56 -23.55
C ARG A 92 -6.57 -15.01 -22.54
N SER A 93 -7.87 -15.16 -22.82
CA SER A 93 -8.95 -14.78 -21.91
C SER A 93 -8.87 -15.52 -20.56
N THR A 94 -8.61 -16.83 -20.58
CA THR A 94 -8.45 -17.65 -19.38
C THR A 94 -7.25 -17.21 -18.55
N ILE A 95 -6.10 -16.95 -19.19
CA ILE A 95 -4.89 -16.49 -18.51
C ILE A 95 -5.13 -15.10 -17.90
N ASN A 96 -5.75 -14.18 -18.66
CA ASN A 96 -6.11 -12.84 -18.17
C ASN A 96 -7.10 -12.88 -17.00
N ASN A 97 -8.11 -13.75 -17.07
CA ASN A 97 -9.06 -13.94 -15.98
C ASN A 97 -8.38 -14.49 -14.73
N THR A 98 -7.41 -15.39 -14.90
CA THR A 98 -6.61 -15.92 -13.80
C THR A 98 -5.73 -14.82 -13.17
N TYR A 99 -5.11 -13.95 -13.98
CA TYR A 99 -4.40 -12.77 -13.49
C TYR A 99 -5.32 -11.89 -12.63
N LYS A 100 -6.49 -11.53 -13.16
CA LYS A 100 -7.48 -10.68 -12.49
C LYS A 100 -8.04 -11.31 -11.21
N ALA A 101 -8.14 -12.64 -11.15
CA ALA A 101 -8.66 -13.35 -9.99
C ALA A 101 -7.60 -13.62 -8.91
N PHE A 102 -6.35 -13.90 -9.28
CA PHE A 102 -5.34 -14.37 -8.33
C PHE A 102 -4.24 -13.36 -8.01
N ILE A 103 -3.85 -12.49 -8.94
CA ILE A 103 -2.73 -11.56 -8.75
C ILE A 103 -3.25 -10.15 -8.46
N LEU A 104 -4.18 -9.66 -9.27
CA LEU A 104 -4.70 -8.29 -9.12
C LEU A 104 -5.27 -8.00 -7.71
N PRO A 105 -5.98 -8.93 -7.04
CA PRO A 105 -6.47 -8.66 -5.68
C PRO A 105 -5.36 -8.53 -4.65
N LEU A 106 -4.20 -9.16 -4.86
CA LEU A 106 -3.05 -8.99 -3.97
C LEU A 106 -2.40 -7.62 -4.15
N LEU A 107 -2.32 -7.14 -5.40
CA LEU A 107 -1.74 -5.84 -5.73
C LEU A 107 -2.64 -4.67 -5.32
N THR A 108 -3.95 -4.90 -5.30
CA THR A 108 -4.95 -3.84 -5.04
C THR A 108 -5.49 -3.86 -3.60
N TYR A 109 -5.07 -4.82 -2.78
CA TYR A 109 -5.43 -4.88 -1.37
C TYR A 109 -4.68 -3.81 -0.58
N CYS A 110 -5.44 -2.88 0.02
CA CYS A 110 -4.91 -1.80 0.84
C CYS A 110 -3.72 -1.05 0.19
N CYS A 111 -3.82 -0.77 -1.11
CA CYS A 111 -2.74 -0.16 -1.87
C CYS A 111 -2.72 1.38 -1.78
N GLU A 112 -3.71 2.00 -1.13
CA GLU A 112 -3.85 3.45 -0.99
C GLU A 112 -2.63 4.10 -0.31
N PRO A 113 -2.05 3.55 0.77
CA PRO A 113 -0.86 4.14 1.39
C PRO A 113 0.38 4.14 0.48
N LEU A 114 0.43 3.23 -0.52
CA LEU A 114 1.57 3.09 -1.43
C LEU A 114 1.78 4.32 -2.33
N ILE A 115 0.84 5.24 -2.41
CA ILE A 115 1.03 6.53 -3.10
C ILE A 115 2.18 7.35 -2.50
N SER A 116 2.49 7.12 -1.21
CA SER A 116 3.60 7.74 -0.50
C SER A 116 4.93 6.97 -0.63
N ALA A 117 4.92 5.79 -1.26
CA ALA A 117 6.12 5.00 -1.48
C ALA A 117 7.04 5.65 -2.53
N SER A 118 8.33 5.32 -2.47
CA SER A 118 9.30 5.74 -3.49
C SER A 118 8.97 5.11 -4.85
N SER A 119 9.22 5.84 -5.94
CA SER A 119 9.09 5.31 -7.32
C SER A 119 9.80 3.97 -7.49
N GLN A 120 11.04 3.86 -7.01
CA GLN A 120 11.84 2.63 -7.04
C GLN A 120 11.14 1.40 -6.43
N ALA A 121 10.30 1.61 -5.41
CA ALA A 121 9.53 0.53 -4.80
C ALA A 121 8.33 0.18 -5.70
N LEU A 122 7.60 1.18 -6.18
CA LEU A 122 6.45 0.99 -7.08
C LEU A 122 6.86 0.35 -8.41
N ASP A 123 8.04 0.67 -8.94
CA ASP A 123 8.59 0.10 -10.17
C ASP A 123 8.66 -1.44 -10.09
N LYS A 124 8.87 -2.02 -8.91
CA LYS A 124 8.86 -3.47 -8.73
C LYS A 124 7.49 -4.09 -9.02
N LEU A 125 6.41 -3.38 -8.70
CA LEU A 125 5.03 -3.80 -8.98
C LEU A 125 4.73 -3.67 -10.47
N ASP A 126 5.19 -2.60 -11.10
CA ASP A 126 5.05 -2.40 -12.55
C ASP A 126 5.81 -3.48 -13.32
N VAL A 127 7.04 -3.82 -12.91
CA VAL A 127 7.79 -4.95 -13.50
C VAL A 127 6.98 -6.24 -13.41
N LEU A 128 6.33 -6.50 -12.27
CA LEU A 128 5.51 -7.71 -12.09
C LEU A 128 4.28 -7.71 -12.99
N GLN A 129 3.58 -6.57 -13.10
CA GLN A 129 2.45 -6.42 -14.02
C GLN A 129 2.90 -6.58 -15.47
N ASN A 130 4.02 -5.98 -15.86
CA ASN A 130 4.58 -6.06 -17.21
C ASN A 130 4.92 -7.50 -17.59
N GLN A 131 5.48 -8.27 -16.65
CA GLN A 131 5.71 -9.71 -16.84
C GLN A 131 4.39 -10.45 -17.05
N ALA A 132 3.36 -10.15 -16.27
CA ALA A 132 2.03 -10.75 -16.42
C ALA A 132 1.42 -10.45 -17.79
N MET A 133 1.46 -9.17 -18.23
CA MET A 133 0.89 -8.73 -19.50
C MET A 133 1.56 -9.41 -20.69
N ARG A 134 2.88 -9.59 -20.65
CA ARG A 134 3.63 -10.34 -21.68
C ARG A 134 3.24 -11.80 -21.71
N LEU A 135 3.04 -12.45 -20.55
CA LEU A 135 2.58 -13.83 -20.48
C LEU A 135 1.16 -14.00 -21.04
N ILE A 136 0.25 -13.06 -20.74
CA ILE A 136 -1.14 -13.10 -21.22
C ILE A 136 -1.20 -12.89 -22.74
N THR A 137 -0.43 -11.95 -23.27
CA THR A 137 -0.48 -11.58 -24.69
C THR A 137 0.40 -12.46 -25.58
N GLY A 138 1.45 -13.07 -25.02
CA GLY A 138 2.53 -13.71 -25.79
C GLY A 138 3.43 -12.69 -26.50
N ALA A 139 3.40 -11.43 -26.08
CA ALA A 139 4.15 -10.36 -26.74
C ALA A 139 5.66 -10.41 -26.44
N VAL A 140 6.46 -10.02 -27.44
CA VAL A 140 7.92 -9.88 -27.30
C VAL A 140 8.28 -8.73 -26.35
N LYS A 141 9.50 -8.72 -25.81
CA LYS A 141 9.95 -7.73 -24.81
C LYS A 141 9.90 -6.28 -25.32
N SER A 142 10.03 -6.06 -26.62
CA SER A 142 9.99 -4.73 -27.24
C SER A 142 8.58 -4.14 -27.37
N THR A 143 7.53 -4.95 -27.20
CA THR A 143 6.15 -4.47 -27.33
C THR A 143 5.84 -3.43 -26.24
N PRO A 144 5.23 -2.27 -26.61
CA PRO A 144 4.81 -1.24 -25.67
C PRO A 144 3.85 -1.78 -24.62
N ILE A 145 4.02 -1.35 -23.36
CA ILE A 145 3.23 -1.82 -22.23
C ILE A 145 1.78 -1.36 -22.35
N ASP A 146 1.56 -0.09 -22.71
CA ASP A 146 0.21 0.50 -22.81
C ASP A 146 -0.67 -0.23 -23.83
N SER A 147 -0.08 -0.67 -24.95
CA SER A 147 -0.79 -1.48 -25.95
C SER A 147 -1.24 -2.83 -25.37
N MET A 148 -0.42 -3.48 -24.55
CA MET A 148 -0.80 -4.74 -23.89
C MET A 148 -1.88 -4.53 -22.82
N LEU A 149 -1.79 -3.44 -22.05
CA LEU A 149 -2.79 -3.07 -21.05
C LEU A 149 -4.15 -2.81 -21.72
N LEU A 150 -4.16 -2.05 -22.82
CA LEU A 150 -5.35 -1.77 -23.61
C LEU A 150 -5.98 -3.06 -24.17
N LEU A 151 -5.17 -3.92 -24.80
CA LEU A 151 -5.64 -5.19 -25.37
C LEU A 151 -6.26 -6.13 -24.32
N THR A 152 -5.66 -6.17 -23.12
CA THR A 152 -6.11 -7.05 -22.03
C THR A 152 -7.20 -6.42 -21.16
N LYS A 153 -7.56 -5.16 -21.41
CA LYS A 153 -8.47 -4.37 -20.57
C LYS A 153 -8.03 -4.37 -19.11
N ASN A 154 -6.75 -4.08 -18.88
CA ASN A 154 -6.16 -3.90 -17.57
C ASN A 154 -5.66 -2.45 -17.42
N ARG A 155 -5.68 -1.93 -16.20
CA ARG A 155 -5.13 -0.61 -15.85
C ARG A 155 -3.75 -0.77 -15.25
N SER A 156 -2.89 0.23 -15.39
CA SER A 156 -1.60 0.26 -14.69
C SER A 156 -1.80 0.20 -13.18
N ILE A 157 -0.92 -0.52 -12.45
CA ILE A 157 -0.98 -0.57 -10.98
C ILE A 157 -0.85 0.83 -10.38
N LYS A 158 0.01 1.67 -10.95
CA LYS A 158 0.17 3.06 -10.50
C LYS A 158 -1.16 3.82 -10.56
N THR A 159 -1.87 3.75 -11.69
CA THR A 159 -3.20 4.38 -11.86
C THR A 159 -4.22 3.84 -10.87
N ILE A 160 -4.20 2.53 -10.57
CA ILE A 160 -5.12 1.95 -9.58
C ILE A 160 -4.82 2.46 -8.17
N ILE A 161 -3.53 2.61 -7.83
CA ILE A 161 -3.12 3.19 -6.54
C ILE A 161 -3.62 4.63 -6.43
N GLU A 162 -3.41 5.44 -7.46
CA GLU A 162 -3.85 6.84 -7.52
C GLU A 162 -5.39 6.94 -7.34
N GLU A 163 -6.16 6.22 -8.16
CA GLU A 163 -7.62 6.18 -8.11
C GLU A 163 -8.15 5.79 -6.73
N LYS A 164 -7.61 4.71 -6.15
CA LYS A 164 -8.05 4.24 -4.82
C LYS A 164 -7.65 5.19 -3.70
N SER A 165 -6.51 5.86 -3.84
CA SER A 165 -6.06 6.85 -2.85
C SER A 165 -6.95 8.07 -2.84
N ILE A 166 -7.36 8.56 -4.01
CA ILE A 166 -8.34 9.65 -4.15
C ILE A 166 -9.68 9.22 -3.55
N PHE A 167 -10.16 8.01 -3.87
CA PHE A 167 -11.41 7.49 -3.30
C PHE A 167 -11.37 7.41 -1.78
N LEU A 168 -10.25 6.97 -1.20
CA LEU A 168 -10.07 6.94 0.25
C LEU A 168 -10.07 8.34 0.85
N TYR A 169 -9.37 9.29 0.23
CA TYR A 169 -9.33 10.68 0.66
C TYR A 169 -10.73 11.32 0.69
N GLU A 170 -11.49 11.17 -0.39
CA GLU A 170 -12.90 11.61 -0.47
C GLU A 170 -13.75 11.02 0.65
N LYS A 171 -13.58 9.72 0.93
CA LYS A 171 -14.28 9.04 2.00
C LYS A 171 -13.91 9.60 3.38
N LEU A 172 -12.64 9.93 3.61
CA LEU A 172 -12.17 10.51 4.87
C LEU A 172 -12.77 11.90 5.12
N ILE A 173 -12.85 12.74 4.09
CA ILE A 173 -13.50 14.06 4.20
C ILE A 173 -14.98 13.91 4.51
N ARG A 174 -15.69 13.01 3.80
CA ARG A 174 -17.13 12.80 3.97
C ARG A 174 -17.53 12.16 5.29
N LEU A 175 -16.59 11.49 5.97
CA LEU A 175 -16.80 10.90 7.29
C LEU A 175 -17.10 11.97 8.36
N GLY A 176 -16.77 13.24 8.11
CA GLY A 176 -17.11 14.36 8.99
C GLY A 176 -16.36 14.36 10.32
N ASP A 177 -15.25 13.61 10.42
CA ASP A 177 -14.42 13.61 11.63
C ASP A 177 -13.78 14.99 11.81
N PRO A 178 -13.88 15.61 13.00
CA PRO A 178 -13.25 16.89 13.30
C PRO A 178 -11.75 16.92 13.01
N PHE A 179 -11.07 15.77 13.15
CA PHE A 179 -9.65 15.64 12.86
C PHE A 179 -9.34 15.87 11.38
N TRP A 180 -10.10 15.23 10.47
CA TRP A 180 -9.87 15.35 9.03
C TRP A 180 -10.31 16.70 8.47
N ALA A 181 -11.38 17.28 9.03
CA ALA A 181 -11.84 18.62 8.64
C ALA A 181 -10.79 19.72 8.95
N ASN A 182 -10.06 19.57 10.05
CA ASN A 182 -9.05 20.53 10.50
C ASN A 182 -7.61 20.10 10.17
N TYR A 183 -7.42 19.07 9.35
CA TYR A 183 -6.09 18.56 9.05
C TYR A 183 -5.31 19.56 8.19
N GLN A 184 -4.33 20.22 8.80
CA GLN A 184 -3.45 21.16 8.11
C GLN A 184 -2.18 20.45 7.63
N ILE A 185 -1.84 20.65 6.35
CA ILE A 185 -0.58 20.14 5.83
C ILE A 185 0.55 21.07 6.26
N HIS A 186 1.36 20.59 7.19
CA HIS A 186 2.52 21.33 7.67
C HIS A 186 3.70 21.16 6.70
N THR A 187 4.43 22.25 6.47
CA THR A 187 5.66 22.22 5.68
C THR A 187 6.71 21.35 6.38
N ARG A 188 7.24 20.37 5.66
CA ARG A 188 8.21 19.41 6.21
C ARG A 188 9.63 19.81 5.85
N ASN A 189 10.54 19.68 6.80
CA ASN A 189 11.98 19.89 6.57
C ASN A 189 12.59 18.83 5.62
N LEU A 190 12.01 17.62 5.57
CA LEU A 190 12.46 16.54 4.71
C LEU A 190 11.56 16.42 3.47
N LYS A 191 12.07 16.84 2.32
CA LYS A 191 11.38 16.79 1.01
C LYS A 191 11.24 15.37 0.44
N THR A 192 11.99 14.40 0.97
CA THR A 192 12.11 13.05 0.39
C THR A 192 10.92 12.13 0.68
N GLN A 193 10.06 12.46 1.64
CA GLN A 193 8.85 11.69 1.95
C GLN A 193 7.64 12.61 2.17
N CYS A 194 6.78 12.68 1.15
CA CYS A 194 5.47 13.32 1.25
C CYS A 194 4.49 12.36 1.92
N GLY A 195 3.63 12.90 2.81
CA GLY A 195 2.57 12.11 3.43
C GLY A 195 1.48 11.75 2.42
N PHE A 196 0.64 10.78 2.79
CA PHE A 196 -0.51 10.35 1.98
C PHE A 196 -1.38 11.53 1.51
N ILE A 197 -1.83 12.38 2.45
CA ILE A 197 -2.71 13.52 2.13
C ILE A 197 -2.06 14.52 1.17
N GLN A 198 -0.78 14.85 1.38
CA GLN A 198 -0.05 15.74 0.48
C GLN A 198 0.04 15.13 -0.93
N LYS A 199 0.37 13.84 -1.03
CA LYS A 199 0.48 13.16 -2.33
C LYS A 199 -0.85 13.14 -3.09
N VAL A 200 -1.96 12.89 -2.40
CA VAL A 200 -3.29 12.92 -3.03
C VAL A 200 -3.63 14.35 -3.46
N PHE A 201 -3.32 15.35 -2.64
CA PHE A 201 -3.55 16.75 -2.98
C PHE A 201 -2.73 17.20 -4.20
N ASP A 202 -1.44 16.83 -4.27
CA ASP A 202 -0.56 17.12 -5.41
C ASP A 202 -1.19 16.57 -6.72
N ILE A 203 -1.73 15.36 -6.68
CA ILE A 203 -2.38 14.71 -7.84
C ILE A 203 -3.67 15.43 -8.23
N LEU A 204 -4.51 15.78 -7.24
CA LEU A 204 -5.76 16.51 -7.50
C LEU A 204 -5.51 17.89 -8.13
N GLN A 205 -4.40 18.54 -7.77
CA GLN A 205 -3.95 19.79 -8.38
C GLN A 205 -3.44 19.59 -9.81
N ASP A 206 -2.62 18.55 -10.04
CA ASP A 206 -2.07 18.23 -11.37
C ASP A 206 -3.17 17.89 -12.39
N ASP A 207 -4.23 17.19 -11.96
CA ASP A 207 -5.35 16.77 -12.83
C ASP A 207 -6.41 17.87 -13.06
N GLN A 208 -6.23 19.08 -12.51
CA GLN A 208 -7.21 20.18 -12.56
C GLN A 208 -8.64 19.80 -12.09
N LEU A 209 -8.77 18.75 -11.26
CA LEU A 209 -10.06 18.26 -10.76
C LEU A 209 -10.62 19.09 -9.60
N HIS A 210 -9.82 20.01 -9.05
CA HIS A 210 -10.23 20.95 -8.01
C HIS A 210 -9.93 22.40 -8.41
N GLU A 211 -10.99 23.20 -8.56
CA GLU A 211 -10.90 24.67 -8.51
C GLU A 211 -10.84 25.12 -7.03
N ASP A 212 -9.75 25.79 -6.70
CA ASP A 212 -9.41 26.57 -5.52
C ASP A 212 -9.00 25.90 -4.18
N PRO A 213 -7.76 26.14 -3.71
CA PRO A 213 -7.21 25.67 -2.41
C PRO A 213 -7.73 26.43 -1.18
N GLN A 214 -8.80 27.24 -1.28
CA GLN A 214 -9.29 28.09 -0.18
C GLN A 214 -10.79 27.94 0.15
N ARG A 215 -11.54 27.04 -0.48
CA ARG A 215 -12.99 26.88 -0.19
C ARG A 215 -13.35 26.03 1.04
N ILE A 216 -12.39 25.69 1.90
CA ILE A 216 -12.65 24.96 3.18
C ILE A 216 -12.47 25.90 4.40
N ILE A 217 -12.45 27.22 4.20
CA ILE A 217 -12.47 28.25 5.25
C ILE A 217 -13.34 29.38 4.68
N SER A 218 -14.56 29.73 5.08
CA SER A 218 -15.46 29.54 6.24
C SER A 218 -16.88 30.01 5.80
N PRO A 219 -17.89 30.11 6.69
CA PRO A 219 -18.29 29.23 7.79
C PRO A 219 -19.43 28.28 7.39
#